data_AF-A0A0F8Z160-F1
#
_entry.id   AF-A0A0F8Z160-F1
#
_cell.length_a   1.000
_cell.length_b   1.000
_cell.length_c   1.000
_cell.angle_alpha   90.00
_cell.angle_beta   90.00
_cell.angle_gamma   90.00
#
_symmetry.space_group_name_H-M   'P 1'
#
loop_
_entity.id
_entity.type
_entity.pdbx_description
1 polymer ?
#
loop_
_entity_poly.entity_id
_entity_poly.type
_entity_poly.pdbx_seq_one_letter_code
_entity_poly.pdbx_strand_id
1 'polypeptide(L)'
;MEVSTATMRRYGSELVDGAIAAARKFEPFNSAHEGLAVIWEEFEELKAEVFKNQSAYDMKAMRKEAVQLGAMALRFLYDVGWEGEVV
;
A
#
# COMPACT_ATOMS: atom_id res chain seq x y z
N MET A 1 -8.56 -21.90 -11.76
CA MET A 1 -9.30 -20.67 -11.41
C MET A 1 -8.77 -19.58 -12.33
N GLU A 2 -9.58 -19.05 -13.22
CA GLU A 2 -9.13 -18.02 -14.17
C GLU A 2 -9.01 -16.68 -13.44
N VAL A 3 -7.84 -16.06 -13.48
CA VAL A 3 -7.62 -14.75 -12.88
C VAL A 3 -8.28 -13.70 -13.77
N SER A 4 -9.23 -12.93 -13.22
CA SER A 4 -9.83 -11.81 -13.95
C SER A 4 -8.77 -10.72 -14.18
N THR A 5 -8.22 -10.65 -15.39
CA THR A 5 -7.26 -9.63 -15.80
C THR A 5 -7.81 -8.21 -15.61
N ALA A 6 -9.11 -8.01 -15.86
CA ALA A 6 -9.76 -6.71 -15.65
C ALA A 6 -9.75 -6.30 -14.17
N THR A 7 -10.05 -7.24 -13.28
CA THR A 7 -10.05 -7.00 -11.82
C THR A 7 -8.64 -6.72 -11.31
N MET A 8 -7.64 -7.50 -11.73
CA MET A 8 -6.24 -7.28 -11.34
C MET A 8 -5.72 -5.91 -11.80
N ARG A 9 -6.04 -5.50 -13.04
CA ARG A 9 -5.68 -4.17 -13.54
C ARG A 9 -6.32 -3.05 -12.74
N ARG A 10 -7.59 -3.20 -12.36
CA ARG A 10 -8.26 -2.25 -11.49
C ARG A 10 -7.54 -2.11 -10.15
N TYR A 11 -7.21 -3.21 -9.48
CA TYR A 11 -6.46 -3.14 -8.23
C TYR A 11 -5.09 -2.49 -8.42
N GLY A 12 -4.36 -2.84 -9.49
CA GLY A 12 -3.12 -2.17 -9.83
C GLY A 12 -3.26 -0.65 -9.97
N SER A 13 -4.31 -0.17 -10.65
CA SER A 13 -4.62 1.26 -10.77
C SER A 13 -4.83 1.91 -9.40
N GLU A 14 -5.56 1.25 -8.50
CA GLU A 14 -5.83 1.79 -7.17
C GLU A 14 -4.56 1.87 -6.29
N LEU A 15 -3.63 0.92 -6.43
CA LEU A 15 -2.33 1.02 -5.77
C LEU A 15 -1.53 2.22 -6.28
N VAL A 16 -1.53 2.44 -7.60
CA VAL A 16 -0.85 3.59 -8.22
C VAL A 16 -1.47 4.90 -7.78
N ASP A 17 -2.80 5.01 -7.82
CA ASP A 17 -3.52 6.22 -7.39
C ASP A 17 -3.27 6.51 -5.90
N GLY A 18 -3.25 5.47 -5.06
CA GLY A 18 -2.90 5.59 -3.63
C GLY A 18 -1.46 6.08 -3.41
N ALA A 19 -0.50 5.53 -4.15
CA ALA A 19 0.90 5.95 -4.05
C ALA A 19 1.10 7.42 -4.48
N ILE A 20 0.44 7.84 -5.58
CA ILE A 20 0.46 9.23 -6.05
C ILE A 20 -0.19 10.17 -5.03
N ALA A 21 -1.31 9.77 -4.43
CA ALA A 21 -1.98 10.57 -3.42
C ALA A 21 -1.10 10.77 -2.18
N ALA A 22 -0.43 9.72 -1.71
CA ALA A 22 0.56 9.83 -0.64
C ALA A 22 1.74 10.72 -1.03
N ALA A 23 2.21 10.63 -2.29
CA ALA A 23 3.31 11.47 -2.81
C ALA A 23 2.99 12.94 -2.89
N ARG A 24 1.73 13.28 -3.09
CA ARG A 24 1.28 14.68 -3.03
C ARG A 24 1.10 15.21 -1.62
N LYS A 25 0.93 14.32 -0.64
CA LYS A 25 0.59 14.68 0.74
C LYS A 25 1.81 14.69 1.67
N PHE A 26 2.78 13.82 1.41
CA PHE A 26 3.93 13.59 2.27
C PHE A 26 5.22 13.68 1.47
N GLU A 27 6.25 14.27 2.09
CA GLU A 27 7.62 14.27 1.57
C GLU A 27 8.12 12.84 1.29
N PRO A 28 9.13 12.67 0.43
CA PRO A 28 9.77 11.38 0.23
C PRO A 28 10.29 10.78 1.55
N PHE A 29 10.36 9.45 1.64
CA PHE A 29 10.99 8.80 2.79
C PHE A 29 12.44 9.26 2.96
N ASN A 30 12.82 9.66 4.17
CA ASN A 30 14.20 10.10 4.46
C ASN A 30 15.20 8.94 4.39
N SER A 31 14.73 7.69 4.51
CA SER A 31 15.57 6.50 4.40
C SER A 31 14.76 5.24 4.09
N ALA A 32 15.47 4.19 3.66
CA ALA A 32 14.89 2.85 3.55
C ALA A 32 14.30 2.33 4.88
N HIS A 33 14.86 2.71 6.03
CA HIS A 33 14.34 2.27 7.32
C HIS A 33 12.99 2.93 7.63
N GLU A 34 12.84 4.21 7.32
CA GLU A 34 11.56 4.92 7.47
C GLU A 34 10.50 4.34 6.54
N GLY A 35 10.82 4.17 5.26
CA GLY A 35 9.88 3.60 4.30
C GLY A 35 9.46 2.17 4.68
N LEU A 36 10.38 1.35 5.18
CA LEU A 36 10.05 0.03 5.72
C LEU A 36 9.17 0.12 6.97
N ALA A 37 9.41 1.08 7.86
CA ALA A 37 8.57 1.30 9.04
C ALA A 37 7.12 1.67 8.66
N VAL A 38 6.94 2.51 7.64
CA VAL A 38 5.60 2.87 7.13
C VAL A 38 4.90 1.67 6.48
N ILE A 39 5.62 0.87 5.68
CA ILE A 39 5.06 -0.39 5.15
C ILE A 39 4.64 -1.33 6.29
N TRP A 40 5.44 -1.39 7.36
CA TRP A 40 5.15 -2.23 8.52
C TRP A 40 3.89 -1.76 9.26
N GLU A 41 3.68 -0.45 9.39
CA GLU A 41 2.47 0.13 9.96
C GLU A 41 1.23 -0.29 9.18
N GLU A 42 1.22 -0.11 7.85
CA GLU A 42 0.11 -0.51 6.98
C GLU A 42 -0.15 -2.03 7.03
N PHE A 43 0.90 -2.85 7.22
CA PHE A 43 0.76 -4.28 7.40
C PHE A 43 0.06 -4.63 8.72
N GLU A 44 0.41 -3.97 9.83
CA GLU A 44 -0.25 -4.18 11.12
C GLU A 44 -1.72 -3.72 11.08
N GLU A 45 -2.05 -2.66 10.33
CA GLU A 45 -3.44 -2.25 10.09
C GLU A 45 -4.23 -3.32 9.32
N LEU A 46 -3.69 -3.81 8.20
CA LEU A 46 -4.31 -4.90 7.44
C LEU A 46 -4.49 -6.16 8.30
N LYS A 47 -3.46 -6.54 9.05
CA LYS A 47 -3.49 -7.68 9.96
C LYS A 47 -4.57 -7.51 11.03
N ALA A 48 -4.72 -6.31 11.60
CA ALA A 48 -5.77 -6.02 12.57
C ALA A 48 -7.16 -6.27 11.97
N GLU A 49 -7.41 -5.84 10.72
CA GLU A 49 -8.68 -6.11 10.02
C GLU A 49 -8.90 -7.60 9.74
N VAL A 50 -7.86 -8.31 9.30
CA VAL A 50 -7.93 -9.76 9.01
C VAL A 50 -8.21 -10.58 10.28
N PHE A 51 -7.68 -10.14 11.43
CA PHE A 51 -7.72 -10.89 12.68
C PHE A 51 -8.97 -10.59 13.53
N LYS A 52 -9.87 -9.74 13.05
CA LYS A 52 -11.17 -9.53 13.69
C LYS A 52 -12.00 -10.82 13.73
N ASN A 53 -12.83 -10.94 14.75
CA ASN A 53 -13.83 -12.00 14.82
C ASN A 53 -14.87 -11.84 13.70
N GLN A 54 -15.50 -12.93 13.27
CA GLN A 54 -16.47 -12.93 12.16
C GLN A 54 -17.60 -11.90 12.33
N SER A 55 -18.05 -11.66 13.56
CA SER A 55 -19.09 -10.67 13.88
C SER A 55 -18.67 -9.21 13.63
N ALA A 56 -17.38 -8.96 13.43
CA ALA A 56 -16.78 -7.65 13.22
C ALA A 56 -16.05 -7.55 11.87
N TYR A 57 -16.26 -8.50 10.96
CA TYR A 57 -15.62 -8.47 9.64
C TYR A 57 -16.10 -7.30 8.80
N ASP A 58 -15.14 -6.50 8.35
CA ASP A 58 -15.36 -5.44 7.38
C ASP A 58 -14.45 -5.66 6.16
N MET A 59 -15.06 -6.19 5.10
CA MET A 59 -14.37 -6.45 3.83
C MET A 59 -13.92 -5.16 3.14
N LYS A 60 -14.58 -4.02 3.41
CA LYS A 60 -14.17 -2.73 2.85
C LYS A 60 -12.94 -2.21 3.58
N ALA A 61 -12.89 -2.33 4.91
CA ALA A 61 -11.72 -1.96 5.70
C ALA A 61 -10.51 -2.81 5.32
N MET A 62 -10.65 -4.14 5.27
CA MET A 62 -9.58 -5.04 4.85
C MET A 62 -9.04 -4.71 3.45
N ARG A 63 -9.94 -4.43 2.49
CA ARG A 63 -9.55 -4.02 1.14
C ARG A 63 -8.82 -2.67 1.14
N LYS A 64 -9.28 -1.72 1.95
CA LYS A 64 -8.66 -0.39 2.09
C LYS A 64 -7.22 -0.54 2.58
N GLU A 65 -6.99 -1.27 3.67
CA GLU A 65 -5.63 -1.42 4.21
C GLU A 65 -4.73 -2.25 3.30
N ALA A 66 -5.27 -3.24 2.57
CA ALA A 66 -4.50 -3.96 1.55
C ALA A 66 -4.07 -3.06 0.38
N VAL A 67 -4.93 -2.12 -0.04
CA VAL A 67 -4.58 -1.13 -1.08
C VAL A 67 -3.53 -0.15 -0.55
N GLN A 68 -3.66 0.32 0.70
CA GLN A 68 -2.68 1.22 1.30
C GLN A 68 -1.31 0.55 1.46
N LEU A 69 -1.26 -0.69 1.96
CA LEU A 69 -0.03 -1.47 2.06
C LEU A 69 0.67 -1.60 0.70
N GLY A 70 -0.08 -1.96 -0.36
CA GLY A 70 0.47 -2.05 -1.70
C GLY A 70 0.90 -0.69 -2.27
N ALA A 71 0.16 0.38 -2.00
CA ALA A 71 0.51 1.74 -2.38
C ALA A 71 1.81 2.20 -1.71
N MET A 72 2.01 1.90 -0.43
CA MET A 72 3.21 2.29 0.30
C MET A 72 4.42 1.46 -0.15
N ALA A 73 4.23 0.20 -0.53
CA ALA A 73 5.27 -0.59 -1.18
C ALA A 73 5.68 0.01 -2.55
N LEU A 74 4.73 0.46 -3.37
CA LEU A 74 5.05 1.20 -4.61
C LEU A 74 5.77 2.51 -4.32
N ARG A 75 5.33 3.25 -3.29
CA ARG A 75 5.97 4.50 -2.89
C ARG A 75 7.41 4.28 -2.41
N PHE A 76 7.66 3.20 -1.67
CA PHE A 76 9.01 2.81 -1.27
C PHE A 76 9.91 2.57 -2.48
N LEU A 77 9.42 1.88 -3.51
CA LEU A 77 10.18 1.71 -4.77
C LEU A 77 10.47 3.04 -5.47
N TYR A 78 9.58 4.03 -5.35
CA TYR A 78 9.75 5.34 -5.96
C TYR A 78 10.70 6.26 -5.17
N ASP A 79 10.52 6.37 -3.85
CA ASP A 79 11.30 7.29 -3.00
C ASP A 79 12.69 6.73 -2.62
N VAL A 80 12.81 5.40 -2.47
CA VAL A 80 14.04 4.72 -2.00
C VAL A 80 14.71 3.93 -3.13
N GLY A 81 13.93 3.52 -4.13
CA GLY A 81 14.35 2.61 -5.18
C GLY A 81 15.04 3.24 -6.39
N TRP A 82 15.45 2.36 -7.28
CA TRP A 82 16.68 2.40 -8.07
C TRP A 82 16.64 3.24 -9.36
N GLU A 83 15.64 4.10 -9.57
CA GLU A 83 15.56 4.99 -10.75
C GLU A 83 15.99 6.43 -10.39
N GLY A 84 17.31 6.59 -10.21
CA GLY A 84 18.05 7.67 -10.88
C GLY A 84 18.04 9.07 -10.30
N GLU A 85 17.19 9.45 -9.35
CA GLU A 85 17.29 10.78 -8.71
C GLU A 85 17.07 10.69 -7.20
N VAL A 86 18.15 10.32 -6.50
CA VAL A 86 18.29 10.69 -5.08
C VAL A 86 18.41 12.22 -5.06
N VAL A 87 17.41 12.89 -4.52
CA VAL A 87 17.53 14.25 -3.98
C VAL A 87 17.74 14.13 -2.48
#